data_AF-A0A7G8V5Q8-F1
#
_entry.id   AF-A0A7G8V5Q8-F1
#
_cell.length_a   1.000
_cell.length_b   1.000
_cell.length_c   1.000
_cell.angle_alpha   90.00
_cell.angle_beta   90.00
_cell.angle_gamma   90.00
#
_symmetry.space_group_name_H-M   'P 1'
#
loop_
_entity.id
_entity.type
_entity.pdbx_description
1 polymer ?
#
loop_
_entity_poly.entity_id
_entity_poly.type
_entity_poly.pdbx_seq_one_letter_code
_entity_poly.pdbx_strand_id
1 'polypeptide(L)'
;MRYKAIITLSVLLLTVIALSGFMAPEQKKAMNLKVLPKDISHEDLDKIMDGYKAALGVKCNFCHAASKDDPKHLDFASDEKPEKDIARAMMKMTYRINKKSFHVKDANKPNAILAVNCITCHRGQAHPDDKK
;
A
#
# COMPACT_ATOMS: atom_id res chain seq x y z
N MET A 1 54.33 -0.14 20.33
CA MET A 1 53.04 0.60 20.48
C MET A 1 52.32 0.82 19.14
N ARG A 2 53.02 1.17 18.05
CA ARG A 2 52.43 1.39 16.72
C ARG A 2 51.69 0.18 16.13
N TYR A 3 52.20 -1.05 16.30
CA TYR A 3 51.54 -2.24 15.75
C TYR A 3 50.20 -2.57 16.44
N LYS A 4 50.07 -2.29 17.75
CA LYS A 4 48.80 -2.47 18.49
C LYS A 4 47.74 -1.46 18.04
N ALA A 5 48.16 -0.23 17.73
CA ALA A 5 47.30 0.80 17.16
C ALA A 5 46.84 0.43 15.74
N ILE A 6 47.72 -0.17 14.93
CA ILE A 6 47.37 -0.63 13.57
C ILE A 6 46.38 -1.81 13.64
N ILE A 7 46.62 -2.81 14.49
CA ILE A 7 45.71 -3.97 14.63
C ILE A 7 44.33 -3.53 15.14
N THR A 8 44.28 -2.65 16.13
CA THR A 8 43.00 -2.14 16.66
C THR A 8 42.24 -1.35 15.62
N LEU A 9 42.91 -0.52 14.81
CA LEU A 9 42.28 0.24 13.73
C LEU A 9 41.74 -0.70 12.63
N SER A 10 42.50 -1.73 12.25
CA SER A 10 42.08 -2.70 11.22
C SER A 10 40.87 -3.53 11.66
N VAL A 11 40.81 -3.95 12.92
CA VAL A 11 39.65 -4.68 13.47
C VAL A 11 38.41 -3.78 13.51
N LEU A 12 38.58 -2.51 13.90
CA LEU A 12 37.49 -1.54 13.94
C LEU A 12 36.97 -1.19 12.53
N LEU A 13 37.85 -1.17 11.54
CA LEU A 13 37.47 -0.98 10.14
C LEU A 13 36.68 -2.20 9.61
N LEU A 14 37.14 -3.41 9.91
CA LEU A 14 36.48 -4.67 9.52
C LEU A 14 35.08 -4.80 10.14
N THR A 15 34.88 -4.38 11.39
CA THR A 15 33.56 -4.41 12.03
C THR A 15 32.59 -3.41 11.40
N VAL A 16 33.04 -2.19 11.07
CA VAL A 16 32.18 -1.19 10.40
C VAL A 16 31.75 -1.67 9.01
N ILE A 17 32.67 -2.29 8.25
CA ILE A 17 32.34 -2.86 6.93
C ILE A 17 31.34 -4.01 7.08
N ALA A 18 31.52 -4.91 8.05
CA ALA A 18 30.58 -5.99 8.32
C ALA A 18 29.17 -5.48 8.69
N LEU A 19 29.05 -4.36 9.43
CA LEU A 19 27.75 -3.78 9.78
C LEU A 19 27.01 -3.14 8.60
N SER A 20 27.72 -2.60 7.61
CA SER A 20 27.07 -1.95 6.45
C SER A 20 26.26 -2.92 5.57
N GLY A 21 26.61 -4.22 5.56
CA GLY A 21 25.86 -5.28 4.88
C GLY A 21 24.51 -5.64 5.52
N PHE A 22 24.24 -5.17 6.74
CA PHE A 22 22.97 -5.41 7.45
C PHE A 22 21.98 -4.25 7.36
N MET A 23 22.30 -3.16 6.64
CA MET A 23 21.33 -2.09 6.42
C MET A 23 20.30 -2.55 5.40
N ALA A 24 19.12 -2.94 5.88
CA ALA A 24 17.98 -3.26 5.03
C ALA A 24 17.67 -2.05 4.12
N PRO A 25 17.35 -2.27 2.82
CA PRO A 25 16.98 -1.18 1.93
C PRO A 25 15.80 -0.42 2.51
N GLU A 26 15.89 0.91 2.49
CA GLU A 26 14.82 1.80 2.96
C GLU A 26 13.58 1.57 2.09
N GLN A 27 12.59 0.87 2.64
CA GLN A 27 11.32 0.66 1.95
C GLN A 27 10.61 2.01 1.81
N LYS A 28 10.32 2.43 0.57
CA LYS A 28 9.63 3.69 0.26
C LYS A 28 8.23 3.71 0.88
N LYS A 29 8.11 4.12 2.14
CA LYS A 29 6.85 4.11 2.89
C LYS A 29 5.73 4.80 2.09
N ALA A 30 4.60 4.13 1.98
CA ALA A 30 3.43 4.68 1.32
C ALA A 30 2.99 6.00 1.98
N MET A 31 2.67 6.99 1.14
CA MET A 31 2.29 8.33 1.57
C MET A 31 0.79 8.56 1.38
N ASN A 32 0.21 9.45 2.19
CA ASN A 32 -1.20 9.86 2.10
C ASN A 32 -2.25 8.72 2.26
N LEU A 33 -1.98 7.77 3.17
CA LEU A 33 -2.95 6.78 3.61
C LEU A 33 -3.97 7.42 4.57
N LYS A 34 -5.23 7.56 4.12
CA LYS A 34 -6.34 8.15 4.89
C LYS A 34 -7.33 7.13 5.48
N VAL A 35 -7.27 5.87 5.03
CA VAL A 35 -8.20 4.80 5.41
C VAL A 35 -7.45 3.54 5.86
N LEU A 36 -6.44 3.12 5.09
CA LEU A 36 -5.55 2.02 5.47
C LEU A 36 -4.60 2.44 6.60
N PRO A 37 -4.12 1.47 7.42
CA PRO A 37 -3.13 1.74 8.46
C PRO A 37 -1.85 2.38 7.89
N LYS A 38 -1.27 3.33 8.61
CA LYS A 38 -0.03 4.02 8.18
C LYS A 38 1.23 3.16 8.31
N ASP A 39 1.12 2.05 9.02
CA ASP A 39 2.13 1.04 9.30
C ASP A 39 1.91 -0.26 8.50
N ILE A 40 1.00 -0.24 7.51
CA ILE A 40 0.79 -1.37 6.59
C ILE A 40 2.10 -1.75 5.89
N SER A 41 2.34 -3.05 5.72
CA SER A 41 3.47 -3.55 4.93
C SER A 41 3.28 -3.22 3.45
N HIS A 42 4.39 -3.10 2.71
CA HIS A 42 4.34 -2.91 1.27
C HIS A 42 3.57 -4.02 0.55
N GLU A 43 3.83 -5.27 0.95
CA GLU A 43 3.19 -6.44 0.34
C GLU A 43 1.68 -6.45 0.57
N ASP A 44 1.21 -6.14 1.79
CA ASP A 44 -0.23 -6.08 2.07
C ASP A 44 -0.90 -4.93 1.33
N LEU A 45 -0.21 -3.78 1.21
CA LEU A 45 -0.72 -2.64 0.46
C LEU A 45 -0.88 -3.00 -1.02
N ASP A 46 0.12 -3.60 -1.64
CA ASP A 46 0.09 -4.00 -3.04
C ASP A 46 -1.01 -5.04 -3.30
N LYS A 47 -1.16 -6.04 -2.43
CA LYS A 47 -2.24 -7.04 -2.51
C LYS A 47 -3.62 -6.39 -2.47
N ILE A 48 -3.82 -5.41 -1.59
CA ILE A 48 -5.09 -4.68 -1.48
C ILE A 48 -5.38 -3.90 -2.77
N MET A 49 -4.38 -3.18 -3.30
CA MET A 49 -4.54 -2.39 -4.53
C MET A 49 -4.81 -3.28 -5.75
N ASP A 50 -4.13 -4.42 -5.84
CA ASP A 50 -4.40 -5.42 -6.87
C ASP A 50 -5.82 -6.01 -6.76
N GLY A 51 -6.30 -6.24 -5.54
CA GLY A 51 -7.68 -6.64 -5.28
C GLY A 51 -8.69 -5.61 -5.79
N TYR A 52 -8.45 -4.32 -5.57
CA TYR A 52 -9.32 -3.25 -6.08
C TYR A 52 -9.31 -3.18 -7.61
N LYS A 53 -8.12 -3.23 -8.22
CA LYS A 53 -7.92 -3.26 -9.67
C LYS A 53 -8.73 -4.40 -10.31
N ALA A 54 -8.62 -5.60 -9.75
CA ALA A 54 -9.36 -6.77 -10.23
C ALA A 54 -10.87 -6.64 -10.03
N ALA A 55 -11.31 -6.19 -8.85
CA ALA A 55 -12.72 -6.07 -8.54
C ALA A 55 -13.46 -5.07 -9.43
N LEU A 56 -12.80 -3.99 -9.84
CA LEU A 56 -13.36 -2.94 -10.69
C LEU A 56 -13.06 -3.16 -12.19
N GLY A 57 -12.18 -4.10 -12.55
CA GLY A 57 -11.78 -4.34 -13.94
C GLY A 57 -10.99 -3.18 -14.56
N VAL A 58 -10.19 -2.47 -13.76
CA VAL A 58 -9.45 -1.26 -14.18
C VAL A 58 -7.93 -1.47 -14.08
N LYS A 59 -7.15 -0.41 -14.32
CA LYS A 59 -5.69 -0.36 -14.08
C LYS A 59 -5.37 0.73 -13.05
N CYS A 60 -4.13 0.76 -12.53
CA CYS A 60 -3.75 1.68 -11.46
C CYS A 60 -3.98 3.17 -11.80
N ASN A 61 -3.79 3.55 -13.07
CA ASN A 61 -4.02 4.92 -13.56
C ASN A 61 -5.51 5.33 -13.58
N PHE A 62 -6.44 4.40 -13.32
CA PHE A 62 -7.84 4.73 -13.12
C PHE A 62 -8.04 5.54 -11.84
N CYS A 63 -7.35 5.20 -10.75
CA CYS A 63 -7.43 5.94 -9.48
C CYS A 63 -6.23 6.85 -9.22
N HIS A 64 -5.05 6.49 -9.71
CA HIS A 64 -3.81 7.24 -9.43
C HIS A 64 -3.46 8.18 -10.58
N ALA A 65 -3.09 9.43 -10.24
CA ALA A 65 -2.65 10.43 -11.19
C ALA A 65 -1.25 10.10 -11.74
N ALA A 66 -0.94 10.62 -12.93
CA ALA A 66 0.44 10.64 -13.42
C ALA A 66 1.30 11.56 -12.53
N SER A 67 2.58 11.24 -12.39
CA SER A 67 3.51 12.12 -11.69
C SER A 67 3.71 13.41 -12.50
N LYS A 68 3.85 14.53 -11.78
CA LYS A 68 4.14 15.85 -12.37
C LYS A 68 5.58 15.93 -12.89
N ASP A 69 6.49 15.15 -12.30
CA ASP A 69 7.91 15.14 -12.65
C ASP A 69 8.20 14.20 -13.83
N ASP A 70 7.51 13.05 -13.90
CA ASP A 70 7.59 12.11 -15.01
C ASP A 70 6.21 11.47 -15.29
N PRO A 71 5.52 11.88 -16.37
CA PRO A 71 4.21 11.36 -16.73
C PRO A 71 4.17 9.85 -17.03
N LYS A 72 5.33 9.19 -17.22
CA LYS A 72 5.41 7.73 -17.36
C LYS A 72 5.22 6.99 -16.03
N HIS A 73 5.38 7.69 -14.91
CA HIS A 73 5.19 7.17 -13.58
C HIS A 73 3.88 7.69 -12.95
N LEU A 74 3.36 6.97 -11.95
CA LEU A 74 2.18 7.38 -11.21
C LEU A 74 2.59 8.05 -9.89
N ASP A 75 1.90 9.12 -9.54
CA ASP A 75 1.91 9.67 -8.19
C ASP A 75 0.83 8.96 -7.35
N PHE A 76 1.25 7.93 -6.62
CA PHE A 76 0.37 7.17 -5.75
C PHE A 76 -0.16 7.97 -4.57
N ALA A 77 0.51 9.07 -4.18
CA ALA A 77 0.13 9.92 -3.06
C ALA A 77 -0.91 10.98 -3.47
N SER A 78 -0.87 11.47 -4.70
CA SER A 78 -1.78 12.50 -5.24
C SER A 78 -3.26 12.12 -5.14
N ASP A 79 -4.08 13.12 -4.81
CA ASP A 79 -5.55 13.06 -4.77
C ASP A 79 -6.20 13.82 -5.94
N GLU A 80 -5.42 14.13 -6.98
CA GLU A 80 -5.88 14.89 -8.15
C GLU A 80 -7.01 14.19 -8.93
N LYS A 81 -7.04 12.85 -8.86
CA LYS A 81 -8.10 12.04 -9.46
C LYS A 81 -9.25 11.79 -8.47
N PRO A 82 -10.50 12.18 -8.79
CA PRO A 82 -11.63 12.02 -7.88
C PRO A 82 -11.95 10.55 -7.55
N GLU A 83 -11.61 9.62 -8.44
CA GLU A 83 -11.83 8.18 -8.25
C GLU A 83 -11.14 7.64 -6.99
N LYS A 84 -10.01 8.23 -6.59
CA LYS A 84 -9.30 7.85 -5.37
C LYS A 84 -10.08 8.18 -4.11
N ASP A 85 -10.71 9.35 -4.06
CA ASP A 85 -11.56 9.74 -2.93
C ASP A 85 -12.87 8.95 -2.89
N ILE A 86 -13.44 8.65 -4.05
CA ILE A 86 -14.58 7.73 -4.17
C ILE A 86 -14.20 6.35 -3.64
N ALA A 87 -13.05 5.80 -4.05
CA ALA A 87 -12.55 4.52 -3.55
C ALA A 87 -12.40 4.51 -2.02
N ARG A 88 -11.86 5.57 -1.42
CA ARG A 88 -11.79 5.73 0.05
C ARG A 88 -13.17 5.73 0.71
N ALA A 89 -14.15 6.39 0.10
CA ALA A 89 -15.53 6.35 0.59
C ALA A 89 -16.12 4.94 0.50
N MET A 90 -15.87 4.22 -0.59
CA MET A 90 -16.31 2.83 -0.78
C MET A 90 -15.65 1.87 0.21
N MET A 91 -14.36 2.06 0.54
CA MET A 91 -13.69 1.30 1.58
C MET A 91 -14.38 1.47 2.94
N LYS A 92 -14.66 2.72 3.35
CA LYS A 92 -15.37 3.02 4.60
C LYS A 92 -16.78 2.42 4.60
N MET A 93 -17.49 2.49 3.48
CA MET A 93 -18.80 1.86 3.31
C MET A 93 -18.71 0.35 3.51
N THR A 94 -17.76 -0.30 2.86
CA THR A 94 -17.53 -1.75 2.94
C THR A 94 -17.21 -2.18 4.36
N TYR A 95 -16.33 -1.47 5.06
CA TYR A 95 -16.01 -1.74 6.47
C TYR A 95 -17.25 -1.61 7.36
N ARG A 96 -18.08 -0.59 7.11
CA ARG A 96 -19.32 -0.38 7.86
C ARG A 96 -20.33 -1.51 7.63
N ILE A 97 -20.50 -1.98 6.38
CA ILE A 97 -21.39 -3.11 6.06
C ILE A 97 -20.91 -4.37 6.78
N ASN A 98 -19.63 -4.72 6.66
CA ASN A 98 -19.07 -5.92 7.30
C ASN A 98 -19.17 -5.87 8.83
N LYS A 99 -18.89 -4.71 9.43
CA LYS A 99 -18.99 -4.55 10.88
C LYS A 99 -20.45 -4.64 11.37
N LYS A 100 -21.38 -3.96 10.70
CA LYS A 100 -22.77 -3.86 11.17
C LYS A 100 -23.63 -5.08 10.83
N SER A 101 -23.49 -5.62 9.63
CA SER A 101 -24.36 -6.68 9.12
C SER A 101 -23.77 -8.08 9.32
N PHE A 102 -22.43 -8.18 9.33
CA PHE A 102 -21.73 -9.47 9.40
C PHE A 102 -20.84 -9.60 10.66
N HIS A 103 -20.90 -8.63 11.57
CA HIS A 103 -20.20 -8.64 12.87
C HIS A 103 -18.68 -8.85 12.79
N VAL A 104 -18.06 -8.45 11.66
CA VAL A 104 -16.59 -8.51 11.51
C VAL A 104 -15.96 -7.42 12.38
N LYS A 105 -15.29 -7.83 13.47
CA LYS A 105 -14.73 -6.91 14.48
C LYS A 105 -13.65 -5.98 13.92
N ASP A 106 -12.80 -6.50 13.04
CA ASP A 106 -11.60 -5.83 12.54
C ASP A 106 -11.64 -5.60 11.02
N ALA A 107 -12.81 -5.23 10.49
CA ALA A 107 -13.03 -5.09 9.05
C ALA A 107 -12.07 -4.14 8.31
N ASN A 108 -11.39 -3.23 9.04
CA ASN A 108 -10.43 -2.28 8.49
C ASN A 108 -8.97 -2.79 8.50
N LYS A 109 -8.71 -4.00 8.99
CA LYS A 109 -7.37 -4.59 8.96
C LYS A 109 -7.04 -5.11 7.54
N PRO A 110 -5.77 -5.02 7.09
CA PRO A 110 -5.37 -5.44 5.75
C PRO A 110 -5.78 -6.87 5.38
N ASN A 111 -5.69 -7.77 6.36
CA ASN A 111 -5.94 -9.20 6.18
C ASN A 111 -7.31 -9.64 6.75
N ALA A 112 -8.23 -8.69 6.92
CA ALA A 112 -9.57 -9.00 7.39
C ALA A 112 -10.34 -9.82 6.35
N ILE A 113 -10.94 -10.93 6.77
CA ILE A 113 -11.85 -11.70 5.93
C ILE A 113 -13.20 -10.97 5.94
N LEU A 114 -13.54 -10.35 4.82
CA LEU A 114 -14.79 -9.60 4.64
C LEU A 114 -15.83 -10.46 3.94
N ALA A 115 -17.07 -10.44 4.44
CA ALA A 115 -18.22 -11.08 3.81
C ALA A 115 -18.66 -10.35 2.54
N VAL A 116 -18.57 -9.01 2.53
CA VAL A 116 -18.81 -8.17 1.36
C VAL A 116 -17.56 -7.38 1.04
N ASN A 117 -17.17 -7.32 -0.22
CA ASN A 117 -16.06 -6.50 -0.69
C ASN A 117 -16.37 -5.91 -2.06
N CYS A 118 -15.40 -5.25 -2.69
CA CYS A 118 -15.57 -4.56 -3.96
C CYS A 118 -16.16 -5.47 -5.06
N ILE A 119 -15.72 -6.74 -5.16
CA ILE A 119 -16.15 -7.64 -6.24
C ILE A 119 -17.62 -8.06 -6.09
N THR A 120 -18.16 -8.07 -4.86
CA THR A 120 -19.57 -8.41 -4.60
C THR A 120 -20.52 -7.56 -5.44
N CYS A 121 -20.22 -6.25 -5.57
CA CYS A 121 -21.00 -5.29 -6.35
C CYS A 121 -20.39 -5.04 -7.74
N HIS A 122 -19.10 -4.70 -7.82
CA HIS A 122 -18.49 -4.25 -9.06
C HIS A 122 -18.34 -5.35 -10.11
N ARG A 123 -18.09 -6.60 -9.70
CA ARG A 123 -18.04 -7.77 -10.61
C ARG A 123 -17.14 -7.56 -11.84
N GLY A 124 -16.01 -6.89 -11.67
CA GLY A 124 -15.07 -6.58 -12.75
C GLY A 124 -15.47 -5.37 -13.60
N GLN A 125 -16.35 -4.50 -13.11
CA GLN A 125 -16.81 -3.29 -13.79
C GLN A 125 -16.70 -2.08 -12.87
N ALA A 126 -16.18 -0.97 -13.40
CA ALA A 126 -15.97 0.25 -12.62
C ALA A 126 -17.30 0.84 -12.10
N HIS A 127 -18.38 0.68 -12.86
CA HIS A 127 -19.73 1.09 -12.48
C HIS A 127 -20.65 -0.13 -12.43
N PRO A 128 -21.17 -0.50 -11.25
CA PRO A 128 -22.01 -1.69 -11.08
C PRO A 128 -23.33 -1.68 -11.86
N ASP A 129 -23.87 -0.50 -12.16
CA ASP A 129 -25.19 -0.32 -12.77
C ASP A 129 -25.15 -0.05 -14.28
N ASP A 130 -23.96 -0.03 -14.88
CA ASP A 130 -23.80 0.08 -16.33
C ASP A 130 -24.26 -1.26 -16.93
N LYS A 131 -25.51 -1.28 -17.43
CA LYS A 131 -26.01 -2.37 -18.26
C LYS A 131 -25.14 -2.43 -19.50
N LYS A 132 -24.32 -3.48 -19.62
CA LYS A 132 -23.78 -3.89 -20.92
C LYS A 132 -24.91 -4.27 -21.87
#